data_AF-A0A3C2EFS8-F1
#
_entry.id   AF-A0A3C2EFS8-F1
#
_cell.length_a   1.000
_cell.length_b   1.000
_cell.length_c   1.000
_cell.angle_alpha   90.00
_cell.angle_beta   90.00
_cell.angle_gamma   90.00
#
_symmetry.space_group_name_H-M   'P 1'
#
loop_
_entity.id
_entity.type
_entity.pdbx_description
1 polymer ?
#
loop_
_entity_poly.entity_id
_entity_poly.type
_entity_poly.pdbx_seq_one_letter_code
_entity_poly.pdbx_strand_id
1 'polypeptide(L)'
;MKVLMFGWEFPPHISGGLGTASYGLTKGLFKHGVEILFVVPKAFGDEDQSALRIVNASDIRLPFEDKEFLQFMNQIEYIEIGSNIIPYVNPELFNKEVPETETAEEIRSKVFSSYYQFAGGYGKNLMEEVSRYALIASMLGK
;
A
#
# COMPACT_ATOMS: atom_id res chain seq x y z
N MET A 1 4.47 18.11 -16.90
CA MET A 1 4.07 16.68 -16.88
C MET A 1 3.67 16.33 -15.46
N LYS A 2 2.62 15.53 -15.27
CA LYS A 2 2.22 15.04 -13.93
C LYS A 2 2.48 13.54 -13.85
N VAL A 3 3.02 13.07 -12.74
CA VAL A 3 3.29 11.65 -12.49
C VAL A 3 2.63 11.24 -11.18
N LEU A 4 1.86 10.15 -11.24
CA LEU A 4 1.37 9.45 -10.06
C LEU A 4 2.37 8.33 -9.74
N MET A 5 2.95 8.40 -8.55
CA MET A 5 3.90 7.42 -8.04
C MET A 5 3.29 6.68 -6.86
N PHE A 6 3.52 5.37 -6.81
CA PHE A 6 3.16 4.52 -5.69
C PHE A 6 4.45 4.04 -5.04
N GLY A 7 4.55 4.19 -3.73
CA GLY A 7 5.67 3.69 -2.94
C GLY A 7 5.23 3.30 -1.55
N TRP A 8 6.00 2.43 -0.92
CA TRP A 8 5.71 1.95 0.43
C TRP A 8 6.29 2.86 1.52
N GLU A 9 7.40 3.53 1.22
CA GLU A 9 8.21 4.29 2.16
C GLU A 9 8.55 5.67 1.60
N PHE A 10 8.62 6.67 2.47
CA PHE A 10 9.16 7.98 2.11
C PHE A 10 9.83 8.64 3.33
N PRO A 11 11.02 9.25 3.17
CA PRO A 11 11.73 9.87 4.30
C PRO A 11 10.91 10.94 5.02
N PRO A 12 11.05 11.08 6.36
CA PRO A 12 12.06 10.41 7.21
C PRO A 12 11.66 9.01 7.70
N HIS A 13 10.43 8.56 7.48
CA HIS A 13 9.92 7.31 8.05
C HIS A 13 10.27 6.11 7.20
N ILE A 14 10.65 5.01 7.87
CA ILE A 14 10.94 3.72 7.24
C ILE A 14 11.94 3.92 6.09
N SER A 15 13.00 4.68 6.35
CA SER A 15 13.95 5.14 5.31
C SER A 15 15.01 4.09 5.01
N GLY A 16 14.59 2.94 4.48
CA GLY A 16 15.49 1.93 3.94
C GLY A 16 16.10 2.34 2.59
N GLY A 17 16.65 1.35 1.87
CA GLY A 17 17.13 1.58 0.50
C GLY A 17 16.03 2.02 -0.47
N LEU A 18 14.80 1.52 -0.27
CA LEU A 18 13.64 1.84 -1.10
C LEU A 18 13.19 3.30 -0.91
N GLY A 19 12.99 3.74 0.35
CA GLY A 19 12.66 5.13 0.64
C GLY A 19 13.71 6.12 0.13
N THR A 20 15.00 5.82 0.31
CA THR A 20 16.10 6.69 -0.17
C THR A 20 16.13 6.81 -1.69
N ALA A 21 15.96 5.69 -2.40
CA ALA A 21 15.91 5.70 -3.87
C ALA A 21 14.70 6.49 -4.39
N SER A 22 13.54 6.29 -3.77
CA SER A 22 12.30 7.01 -4.11
C SER A 22 12.46 8.52 -3.93
N TYR A 23 13.07 8.95 -2.81
CA TYR A 23 13.38 10.37 -2.56
C TYR A 23 14.33 10.97 -3.60
N GLY A 24 15.40 10.25 -3.96
CA GLY A 24 16.31 10.71 -5.00
C GLY A 24 15.63 10.87 -6.36
N LEU A 25 14.78 9.91 -6.72
CA LEU A 25 14.03 9.92 -7.98
C LEU A 25 13.02 11.08 -8.03
N THR A 26 12.26 11.32 -6.95
CA THR A 26 11.30 12.42 -6.90
C THR A 26 11.98 13.79 -6.97
N LYS A 27 13.11 13.98 -6.28
CA LYS A 27 13.91 15.22 -6.41
C LYS A 27 14.46 15.40 -7.82
N GLY A 28 14.91 14.32 -8.48
CA GLY A 28 15.37 14.35 -9.86
C GLY A 28 14.28 14.78 -10.84
N LEU A 29 13.08 14.18 -10.72
CA LEU A 29 11.92 14.52 -11.54
C LEU A 29 11.43 15.96 -11.29
N PHE A 30 11.37 16.38 -10.03
CA PHE A 30 10.97 17.74 -9.68
C PHE A 30 11.88 18.81 -10.30
N LYS A 31 13.20 18.58 -10.31
CA LYS A 31 14.18 19.45 -10.99
C LYS A 31 13.94 19.59 -12.50
N HIS A 32 13.27 18.63 -13.12
CA HIS A 32 12.87 18.67 -14.53
C HIS A 32 11.44 19.21 -14.74
N GLY A 33 10.85 19.86 -13.73
CA GLY A 33 9.51 20.46 -13.83
C GLY A 33 8.36 19.45 -13.85
N VAL A 34 8.59 18.25 -13.30
CA VAL A 34 7.54 17.23 -13.14
C VAL A 34 6.81 17.45 -11.82
N GLU A 35 5.49 17.52 -11.89
CA GLU A 35 4.61 17.53 -10.71
C GLU A 35 4.34 16.08 -10.29
N ILE A 36 4.56 15.77 -9.03
CA ILE A 36 4.54 14.40 -8.52
C ILE A 36 3.49 14.29 -7.42
N LEU A 37 2.58 13.33 -7.57
CA LEU A 37 1.76 12.82 -6.48
C LEU A 37 2.32 11.48 -6.07
N PHE A 38 2.73 11.36 -4.81
CA PHE A 38 3.31 10.13 -4.28
C PHE A 38 2.35 9.54 -3.24
N VAL A 39 1.80 8.37 -3.54
CA VAL A 39 0.88 7.66 -2.66
C VAL A 39 1.69 6.76 -1.74
N VAL A 40 1.47 6.84 -0.43
CA VAL A 40 2.02 5.92 0.58
C VAL A 40 0.89 5.23 1.35
N PRO A 41 1.10 4.01 1.88
CA PRO A 41 0.10 3.34 2.71
C PRO A 41 -0.34 4.20 3.90
N LYS A 42 0.64 4.82 4.57
CA LYS A 42 0.46 5.68 5.73
C LYS A 42 1.40 6.87 5.65
N ALA A 43 0.84 8.07 5.73
CA ALA A 43 1.60 9.30 5.92
C ALA A 43 1.64 9.66 7.41
N PHE A 44 2.76 10.24 7.84
CA PHE A 44 3.04 10.64 9.21
C PHE A 44 2.94 12.16 9.42
N GLY A 45 2.98 12.94 8.34
CA GLY A 45 2.70 14.39 8.32
C GLY A 45 3.95 15.29 8.39
N ASP A 46 5.11 14.72 8.67
CA ASP A 46 6.42 15.38 8.76
C ASP A 46 7.34 15.04 7.57
N GLU A 47 6.82 14.35 6.55
CA GLU A 47 7.56 14.08 5.33
C GLU A 47 7.84 15.34 4.50
N ASP A 48 8.98 15.36 3.80
CA ASP A 48 9.37 16.48 2.95
C ASP A 48 8.50 16.56 1.66
N GLN A 49 7.52 17.47 1.68
CA GLN A 49 6.63 17.76 0.54
C GLN A 49 7.10 18.95 -0.32
N SER A 50 8.36 19.39 -0.20
CA SER A 50 8.89 20.51 -1.01
C SER A 50 8.95 20.20 -2.51
N ALA A 51 9.09 18.93 -2.89
CA ALA A 51 9.30 18.48 -4.26
C ALA A 51 8.15 17.63 -4.82
N LEU A 52 7.18 17.25 -3.98
CA LEU A 52 6.07 16.38 -4.33
C LEU A 52 4.91 16.57 -3.35
N ARG A 53 3.73 16.10 -3.72
CA ARG A 53 2.60 16.00 -2.80
C ARG A 53 2.44 14.55 -2.35
N ILE A 54 2.35 14.34 -1.03
CA ILE A 54 2.12 13.02 -0.47
C ILE A 54 0.62 12.77 -0.32
N VAL A 55 0.19 11.57 -0.70
CA VAL A 55 -1.19 11.10 -0.56
C VAL A 55 -1.17 9.90 0.37
N ASN A 56 -1.95 9.97 1.46
CA ASN A 56 -2.13 8.87 2.37
C ASN A 56 -3.22 7.94 1.84
N ALA A 57 -2.87 6.69 1.55
CA ALA A 57 -3.82 5.69 1.07
C ALA A 57 -4.89 5.36 2.12
N SER A 58 -4.58 5.50 3.42
CA SER A 58 -5.55 5.31 4.50
C SER A 58 -6.74 6.29 4.43
N ASP A 59 -6.56 7.44 3.78
CA ASP A 59 -7.61 8.46 3.65
C ASP A 59 -8.55 8.19 2.46
N ILE A 60 -8.25 7.18 1.64
CA ILE A 60 -8.99 6.87 0.42
C ILE A 60 -10.07 5.83 0.72
N ARG A 61 -11.32 6.20 0.40
CA ARG A 61 -12.47 5.32 0.53
C ARG A 61 -12.73 4.60 -0.79
N LEU A 62 -12.86 3.27 -0.72
CA LEU A 62 -13.23 2.48 -1.87
C LEU A 62 -14.76 2.41 -2.00
N PRO A 63 -15.34 2.72 -3.18
CA PRO A 63 -16.78 2.77 -3.38
C PRO A 63 -17.32 1.37 -3.71
N PHE A 64 -17.29 0.44 -2.76
CA PHE A 64 -17.83 -0.92 -2.98
C PHE A 64 -19.35 -0.97 -3.24
N GLU A 65 -20.05 0.14 -3.04
CA GLU A 65 -21.48 0.31 -3.38
C GLU A 65 -21.69 0.68 -4.86
N ASP A 66 -20.63 1.08 -5.56
CA ASP A 66 -20.67 1.48 -6.97
C ASP A 66 -20.65 0.23 -7.87
N LYS A 67 -21.70 0.08 -8.69
CA LYS A 67 -21.85 -1.04 -9.62
C LYS A 67 -20.75 -1.08 -10.69
N GLU A 68 -20.28 0.08 -11.17
CA GLU A 68 -19.20 0.13 -12.16
C GLU A 68 -17.86 -0.31 -11.56
N PHE A 69 -17.62 0.06 -10.30
CA PHE A 69 -16.44 -0.39 -9.55
C PHE A 69 -16.47 -1.91 -9.33
N LEU A 70 -17.61 -2.45 -8.89
CA LEU A 70 -17.79 -3.90 -8.73
C LEU A 70 -17.62 -4.67 -10.05
N GLN A 71 -18.13 -4.12 -11.16
CA GLN A 71 -18.00 -4.75 -12.46
C GLN A 71 -16.55 -4.77 -12.96
N PHE A 72 -15.78 -3.70 -12.71
CA PHE A 72 -14.35 -3.68 -12.98
C PHE A 72 -13.60 -4.70 -12.12
N MET A 73 -13.91 -4.81 -10.83
CA MET A 73 -13.32 -5.80 -9.93
C MET A 73 -13.55 -7.24 -10.39
N ASN A 74 -14.70 -7.55 -10.98
CA ASN A 74 -15.00 -8.87 -11.54
C ASN A 74 -14.13 -9.25 -12.76
N GLN A 75 -13.40 -8.29 -13.35
CA GLN A 75 -12.46 -8.55 -14.44
C GLN A 75 -11.05 -8.87 -13.93
N ILE A 76 -10.79 -8.71 -12.63
CA ILE A 76 -9.49 -9.02 -12.03
C ILE A 76 -9.50 -10.46 -11.54
N GLU A 77 -8.66 -11.30 -12.13
CA GLU A 77 -8.45 -12.67 -11.69
C GLU A 77 -7.33 -12.73 -10.64
N TYR A 78 -7.66 -13.19 -9.44
CA TYR A 78 -6.71 -13.38 -8.35
C TYR A 78 -6.23 -14.83 -8.31
N ILE A 79 -4.92 -15.02 -8.37
CA ILE A 79 -4.29 -16.31 -8.08
C ILE A 79 -3.64 -16.20 -6.71
N GLU A 80 -4.35 -16.66 -5.69
CA GLU A 80 -3.88 -16.61 -4.31
C GLU A 80 -3.25 -17.95 -3.93
N ILE A 81 -2.10 -17.88 -3.27
CA ILE A 81 -1.46 -19.04 -2.66
C ILE A 81 -1.56 -18.84 -1.16
N GLY A 82 -2.42 -19.63 -0.50
CA GLY A 82 -2.51 -19.67 0.94
C GLY A 82 -1.13 -20.01 1.52
N SER A 83 -0.56 -19.09 2.29
CA SER A 83 0.77 -19.23 2.86
C SER A 83 0.76 -18.76 4.31
N ASN A 84 1.26 -19.61 5.20
CA ASN A 84 1.46 -19.24 6.59
C ASN A 84 2.76 -18.46 6.80
N ILE A 85 3.46 -18.06 5.73
CA ILE A 85 4.72 -17.31 5.84
C ILE A 85 4.44 -15.91 6.35
N ILE A 86 5.15 -15.53 7.40
CA ILE A 86 5.17 -14.16 7.91
C ILE A 86 6.45 -13.49 7.39
N PRO A 87 6.37 -12.45 6.56
CA PRO A 87 7.54 -11.76 6.04
C PRO A 87 8.43 -11.24 7.16
N TYR A 88 9.75 -11.33 6.98
CA TYR A 88 10.78 -10.79 7.89
C TYR A 88 10.80 -11.42 9.30
N VAL A 89 10.13 -12.55 9.51
CA VAL A 89 10.14 -13.29 10.78
C VAL A 89 11.22 -14.38 10.76
N ASN A 90 11.96 -14.51 11.87
CA ASN A 90 12.95 -15.57 12.04
C ASN A 90 12.30 -16.88 12.55
N PRO A 91 12.98 -18.04 12.44
CA PRO A 91 12.40 -19.33 12.83
C PRO A 91 11.95 -19.39 14.30
N GLU A 92 12.66 -18.72 15.22
CA GLU A 92 12.31 -18.75 16.65
C GLU A 92 11.02 -17.98 16.96
N LEU A 93 10.82 -16.82 16.32
CA LEU A 93 9.60 -16.01 16.45
C LEU A 93 8.43 -16.69 15.74
N PHE A 94 8.66 -17.28 14.56
CA PHE A 94 7.62 -17.98 13.81
C PHE A 94 6.96 -19.09 14.64
N ASN A 95 7.76 -19.91 15.33
CA ASN A 95 7.27 -21.00 16.17
C ASN A 95 6.53 -20.52 17.42
N LYS A 96 6.77 -19.28 17.88
CA LYS A 96 6.07 -18.66 19.02
C LYS A 96 4.80 -17.95 18.61
N GLU A 97 4.76 -17.47 17.37
CA GLU A 97 3.70 -16.61 16.86
C GLU A 97 2.90 -17.29 15.76
N VAL A 98 2.75 -18.64 15.80
CA VAL A 98 1.91 -19.38 14.84
C VAL A 98 0.55 -18.68 14.78
N PRO A 99 0.25 -17.94 13.70
CA PRO A 99 -0.98 -17.18 13.63
C PRO A 99 -2.13 -18.18 13.63
N GLU A 100 -3.22 -17.84 14.32
CA GLU A 100 -4.50 -18.46 13.97
C GLU A 100 -4.71 -18.23 12.48
N THR A 101 -4.96 -19.31 11.74
CA THR A 101 -5.07 -19.25 10.29
C THR A 101 -6.38 -18.53 9.97
N GLU A 102 -6.30 -17.27 9.54
CA GLU A 102 -7.47 -16.56 9.05
C GLU A 102 -7.98 -17.25 7.79
N THR A 103 -9.30 -17.37 7.69
CA THR A 103 -9.95 -17.92 6.50
C THR A 103 -9.81 -16.96 5.33
N ALA A 104 -9.84 -17.50 4.10
CA ALA A 104 -9.83 -16.67 2.90
C ALA A 104 -11.00 -15.66 2.87
N GLU A 105 -12.15 -16.02 3.44
CA GLU A 105 -13.30 -15.11 3.56
C GLU A 105 -13.03 -13.94 4.50
N GLU A 106 -12.36 -14.17 5.64
CA GLU A 106 -11.99 -13.11 6.58
C GLU A 106 -10.99 -12.13 5.96
N ILE A 107 -9.93 -12.64 5.30
CA ILE A 107 -8.94 -11.81 4.61
C ILE A 107 -9.63 -10.98 3.52
N ARG A 108 -10.48 -11.62 2.71
CA ARG A 108 -11.24 -10.92 1.67
C ARG A 108 -12.14 -9.85 2.28
N SER A 109 -12.81 -10.11 3.41
CA SER A 109 -13.67 -9.11 4.05
C SER A 109 -12.89 -7.85 4.49
N LYS A 110 -11.67 -8.02 5.04
CA LYS A 110 -10.80 -6.91 5.44
C LYS A 110 -10.30 -6.12 4.24
N VAL A 111 -9.81 -6.83 3.21
CA VAL A 111 -9.32 -6.22 1.96
C VAL A 111 -10.43 -5.46 1.24
N PHE A 112 -11.69 -5.88 1.33
CA PHE A 112 -12.84 -5.27 0.63
C PHE A 112 -13.70 -4.36 1.53
N SER A 113 -13.13 -3.83 2.62
CA SER A 113 -13.81 -2.86 3.50
C SER A 113 -13.78 -1.42 2.94
N SER A 114 -14.84 -0.61 3.08
CA SER A 114 -14.81 0.77 2.52
C SER A 114 -13.78 1.68 3.20
N TYR A 115 -13.46 1.40 4.46
CA TYR A 115 -12.46 2.11 5.26
C TYR A 115 -11.35 1.14 5.68
N TYR A 116 -10.09 1.53 5.49
CA TYR A 116 -8.95 0.73 5.88
C TYR A 116 -7.82 1.63 6.37
N GLN A 117 -7.26 1.31 7.55
CA GLN A 117 -6.14 2.05 8.11
C GLN A 117 -4.88 1.20 8.01
N PHE A 118 -3.93 1.64 7.19
CA PHE A 118 -2.66 0.94 7.04
C PHE A 118 -1.79 1.13 8.28
N ALA A 119 -1.08 0.08 8.70
CA ALA A 119 0.01 0.20 9.66
C ALA A 119 1.19 0.93 9.02
N GLY A 120 1.42 0.68 7.72
CA GLY A 120 2.46 1.32 6.91
C GLY A 120 3.86 0.75 7.11
N GLY A 121 3.99 -0.35 7.87
CA GLY A 121 5.26 -1.05 8.11
C GLY A 121 5.26 -2.46 7.52
N TYR A 122 6.30 -3.23 7.81
CA TYR A 122 6.43 -4.62 7.37
C TYR A 122 5.97 -5.59 8.46
N GLY A 123 4.67 -5.51 8.78
CA GLY A 123 4.02 -6.31 9.83
C GLY A 123 3.50 -7.66 9.34
N LYS A 124 2.82 -8.38 10.25
CA LYS A 124 2.22 -9.71 9.97
C LYS A 124 1.14 -9.67 8.89
N ASN A 125 0.44 -8.54 8.78
CA ASN A 125 -0.63 -8.28 7.82
C ASN A 125 -0.11 -7.69 6.49
N LEU A 126 1.20 -7.72 6.22
CA LEU A 126 1.79 -7.08 5.03
C LEU A 126 1.12 -7.51 3.72
N MET A 127 0.81 -8.80 3.55
CA MET A 127 0.16 -9.29 2.32
C MET A 127 -1.26 -8.74 2.14
N GLU A 128 -1.98 -8.59 3.25
CA GLU A 128 -3.31 -7.95 3.27
C GLU A 128 -3.18 -6.47 2.89
N GLU A 129 -2.22 -5.76 3.48
CA GLU A 129 -1.97 -4.34 3.15
C GLU A 129 -1.54 -4.17 1.69
N VAL A 130 -0.67 -5.03 1.15
CA VAL A 130 -0.27 -4.97 -0.27
C VAL A 130 -1.48 -5.18 -1.18
N SER A 131 -2.33 -6.16 -0.88
CA SER A 131 -3.56 -6.44 -1.64
C SER A 131 -4.50 -5.24 -1.61
N ARG A 132 -4.69 -4.64 -0.43
CA ARG A 132 -5.50 -3.43 -0.25
C ARG A 132 -4.94 -2.23 -0.99
N TYR A 133 -3.62 -2.04 -0.95
CA TYR A 133 -2.93 -0.95 -1.64
C TYR A 133 -3.05 -1.07 -3.16
N ALA A 134 -3.01 -2.29 -3.70
CA ALA A 134 -3.27 -2.55 -5.12
C ALA A 134 -4.70 -2.16 -5.54
N LEU A 135 -5.71 -2.39 -4.69
CA LEU A 135 -7.08 -1.94 -4.96
C LEU A 135 -7.16 -0.41 -5.07
N ILE A 136 -6.53 0.30 -4.14
CA ILE A 136 -6.46 1.78 -4.18
C ILE A 136 -5.75 2.25 -5.45
N ALA A 137 -4.65 1.62 -5.83
CA ALA A 137 -3.94 1.93 -7.07
C ALA A 137 -4.83 1.73 -8.31
N SER A 138 -5.61 0.64 -8.34
CA SER A 138 -6.56 0.37 -9.44
C SER A 138 -7.66 1.43 -9.57
N MET A 139 -8.09 2.01 -8.45
CA MET A 139 -9.08 3.10 -8.43
C MET A 139 -8.46 4.42 -8.91
N LEU A 140 -7.28 4.78 -8.41
CA LEU A 140 -6.60 6.03 -8.74
C LEU A 140 -6.02 6.08 -10.15
N GLY A 141 -5.74 4.91 -10.74
CA GLY A 141 -5.19 4.77 -12.09
C GLY A 141 -6.24 4.77 -13.22
N LYS A 142 -7.53 4.86 -12.90
CA LYS A 142 -8.60 5.14 -13.88
C LYS A 142 -8.57 6.60 -14.31
#